data_AF-A0AAX4JPU8-F1
#
_entry.id   AF-A0AAX4JPU8-F1
#
_cell.length_a   1.000
_cell.length_b   1.000
_cell.length_c   1.000
_cell.angle_alpha   90.00
_cell.angle_beta   90.00
_cell.angle_gamma   90.00
#
_symmetry.space_group_name_H-M   'P 1'
#
loop_
_entity.id
_entity.type
_entity.pdbx_description
1 polymer ?
#
loop_
_entity_poly.entity_id
_entity_poly.type
_entity_poly.pdbx_seq_one_letter_code
_entity_poly.pdbx_strand_id
1 'polypeptide(L)'
;MSNEVIYLNDRRYPGPKAHEASRDITGLPTQEELDAYPKMFTWGELKGIIVSGRLEGLMRNKEMQARYNIWTKGIKAKYGSTENYLRKGRLPFPQSDSEPTFDNTTTTSSSSTIHEYLTYDPEGGLDQSKYAVLVNDWPYNIPHGVRHYCVWSKVPIAHKSLVNNDPIIWAKIEEEGLGGFTGVYPNPAPIKPDSDPSCVSSIPRSGGNGSNGTSTSKPMIHPQGWGATELNEFGEDNWLSVDLKFGGEEFRQWSGKKYLSKGGEQVQTMVENLWDPRGFECLWFVNPPRLQSVPGLSHFHVFARRKTPEEIDAAAAVWGNGLLPELKSSI
;
A
#
# COMPACT_ATOMS: atom_id res chain seq x y z
N MET A 1 13.41 16.74 -2.16
CA MET A 1 12.00 17.00 -1.79
C MET A 1 11.53 15.83 -0.95
N SER A 2 10.59 16.04 -0.02
CA SER A 2 10.12 14.94 0.84
C SER A 2 9.42 13.88 -0.02
N ASN A 3 9.86 12.63 0.07
CA ASN A 3 9.19 11.50 -0.60
C ASN A 3 7.83 11.17 0.04
N GLU A 4 7.56 11.72 1.23
CA GLU A 4 6.34 11.53 1.99
C GLU A 4 5.20 12.46 1.52
N VAL A 5 4.00 11.89 1.42
CA VAL A 5 2.75 12.62 1.19
C VAL A 5 2.26 13.17 2.54
N ILE A 6 1.96 14.47 2.60
CA ILE A 6 1.50 15.14 3.83
C ILE A 6 0.25 15.94 3.50
N TYR A 7 -0.85 15.63 4.19
CA TYR A 7 -2.12 16.36 4.09
C TYR A 7 -2.26 17.34 5.25
N LEU A 8 -2.62 18.60 4.95
CA LEU A 8 -2.88 19.64 5.95
C LEU A 8 -1.76 19.80 7.01
N ASN A 9 -0.51 19.56 6.62
CA ASN A 9 0.66 19.54 7.52
C ASN A 9 0.60 18.51 8.67
N ASP A 10 -0.30 17.52 8.62
CA ASP A 10 -0.38 16.46 9.61
C ASP A 10 0.80 15.48 9.45
N ARG A 11 1.68 15.48 10.46
CA ARG A 11 2.91 14.67 10.53
C ARG A 11 2.84 13.53 11.54
N ARG A 12 1.65 13.23 12.10
CA ARG A 12 1.47 12.07 12.97
C ARG A 12 1.79 10.80 12.18
N TYR A 13 2.34 9.78 12.84
CA TYR A 13 2.62 8.48 12.23
C TYR A 13 3.43 8.58 10.93
N PRO A 14 4.69 9.03 10.97
CA PRO A 14 5.52 9.16 9.77
C PRO A 14 5.81 7.80 9.14
N GLY A 15 6.07 7.79 7.83
CA GLY A 15 6.53 6.58 7.13
C GLY A 15 7.95 6.14 7.55
N PRO A 16 8.41 4.97 7.09
CA PRO A 16 9.76 4.50 7.40
C PRO A 16 10.80 5.37 6.71
N LYS A 17 12.00 5.45 7.30
CA LYS A 17 13.13 6.12 6.66
C LYS A 17 13.55 5.35 5.41
N ALA A 18 13.27 5.92 4.23
CA ALA A 18 13.70 5.37 2.97
C ALA A 18 15.13 5.82 2.61
N HIS A 19 15.90 4.94 1.97
CA HIS A 19 17.21 5.26 1.44
C HIS A 19 17.07 5.96 0.09
N GLU A 20 17.41 7.25 0.07
CA GLU A 20 17.47 8.06 -1.14
C GLU A 20 18.50 7.52 -2.14
N ALA A 21 18.24 7.73 -3.42
CA ALA A 21 19.23 7.46 -4.46
C ALA A 21 20.42 8.43 -4.29
N SER A 22 21.64 7.91 -4.46
CA SER A 22 22.84 8.74 -4.47
C SER A 22 22.85 9.67 -5.68
N ARG A 23 23.53 10.82 -5.58
CA ARG A 23 23.55 11.87 -6.61
C ARG A 23 24.14 11.43 -7.95
N ASP A 24 24.93 10.35 -7.97
CA ASP A 24 25.49 9.75 -9.18
C ASP A 24 24.49 8.88 -9.95
N ILE A 25 23.33 8.58 -9.36
CA ILE A 25 22.23 7.87 -10.01
C ILE A 25 21.32 8.91 -10.67
N THR A 26 21.48 9.04 -11.99
CA THR A 26 20.76 10.03 -12.79
C THR A 26 19.65 9.42 -13.64
N GLY A 27 18.71 10.25 -14.10
CA GLY A 27 17.67 9.85 -15.06
C GLY A 27 16.45 9.18 -14.43
N LEU A 28 16.37 9.13 -13.10
CA LEU A 28 15.18 8.72 -12.36
C LEU A 28 14.04 9.74 -12.59
N PRO A 29 12.78 9.28 -12.70
CA PRO A 29 11.65 10.18 -12.79
C PRO A 29 11.43 10.94 -11.48
N THR A 30 11.11 12.22 -11.59
CA THR A 30 10.63 13.06 -10.49
C THR A 30 9.18 12.75 -10.15
N GLN A 31 8.73 13.14 -8.95
CA GLN A 31 7.33 12.95 -8.56
C GLN A 31 6.39 13.78 -9.44
N GLU A 32 6.79 14.99 -9.82
CA GLU A 32 6.06 15.87 -10.71
C GLU A 32 5.87 15.24 -12.09
N GLU A 33 6.92 14.62 -12.65
CA GLU A 33 6.80 13.87 -13.92
C GLU A 33 5.84 12.68 -13.79
N LEU A 34 5.86 11.95 -12.67
CA LEU A 34 4.96 10.82 -12.43
C LEU A 34 3.50 11.26 -12.28
N ASP A 35 3.26 12.43 -11.69
CA ASP A 35 1.95 13.01 -11.46
C ASP A 35 1.38 13.76 -12.66
N ALA A 36 2.20 14.08 -13.68
CA ALA A 36 1.74 14.68 -14.92
C ALA A 36 0.91 13.73 -15.81
N TYR A 37 0.97 12.42 -15.57
CA TYR A 37 0.22 11.42 -16.35
C TYR A 37 -1.11 11.05 -15.68
N PRO A 38 -2.16 10.77 -16.48
CA PRO A 38 -3.36 10.09 -15.98
C PRO A 38 -2.98 8.80 -15.25
N LYS A 39 -3.65 8.55 -14.12
CA LYS A 39 -3.41 7.34 -13.31
C LYS A 39 -4.16 6.16 -13.90
N MET A 40 -3.45 5.05 -14.06
CA MET A 40 -3.94 3.83 -14.70
C MET A 40 -4.74 2.94 -13.76
N PHE A 41 -4.54 3.10 -12.45
CA PHE A 41 -5.23 2.31 -11.44
C PHE A 41 -5.84 3.23 -10.40
N THR A 42 -7.03 2.89 -9.94
CA THR A 42 -7.60 3.35 -8.67
C THR A 42 -7.09 2.50 -7.51
N TRP A 43 -7.37 2.90 -6.27
CA TRP A 43 -6.86 2.19 -5.08
C TRP A 43 -7.48 0.80 -4.90
N GLY A 44 -8.78 0.66 -5.14
CA GLY A 44 -9.49 -0.61 -5.08
C GLY A 44 -9.26 -1.51 -6.30
N GLU A 45 -8.94 -0.97 -7.48
CA GLU A 45 -8.39 -1.77 -8.59
C GLU A 45 -7.07 -2.43 -8.19
N LEU A 46 -6.17 -1.69 -7.55
CA LEU A 46 -4.94 -2.25 -6.99
C LEU A 46 -5.27 -3.35 -5.96
N LYS A 47 -6.21 -3.12 -5.04
CA LYS A 47 -6.68 -4.17 -4.10
C LYS A 47 -7.17 -5.42 -4.84
N GLY A 48 -7.96 -5.25 -5.90
CA GLY A 48 -8.45 -6.35 -6.73
C GLY A 48 -7.33 -7.14 -7.39
N ILE A 49 -6.31 -6.45 -7.91
CA ILE A 49 -5.13 -7.09 -8.51
C ILE A 49 -4.40 -7.94 -7.46
N ILE A 50 -4.08 -7.38 -6.29
CA ILE A 50 -3.37 -8.07 -5.21
C ILE A 50 -4.16 -9.29 -4.72
N VAL A 51 -5.47 -9.16 -4.50
CA VAL A 51 -6.33 -10.29 -4.08
C VAL A 51 -6.35 -11.41 -5.10
N SER A 52 -6.34 -11.06 -6.40
CA SER A 52 -6.39 -12.05 -7.47
C SER A 52 -5.06 -12.74 -7.79
N GLY A 53 -3.93 -12.27 -7.21
CA GLY A 53 -2.59 -12.78 -7.52
C GLY A 53 -2.07 -12.47 -8.93
N ARG A 54 -2.84 -11.72 -9.75
CA ARG A 54 -2.49 -11.36 -11.14
C ARG A 54 -1.55 -10.15 -11.21
N LEU A 55 -0.39 -10.28 -10.55
CA LEU A 55 0.57 -9.19 -10.38
C LEU A 55 1.17 -8.70 -11.70
N GLU A 56 1.11 -9.49 -12.79
CA GLU A 56 1.49 -9.07 -14.14
C GLU A 56 0.67 -7.89 -14.68
N GLY A 57 -0.51 -7.62 -14.10
CA GLY A 57 -1.32 -6.45 -14.46
C GLY A 57 -0.71 -5.12 -13.99
N LEU A 58 0.20 -5.13 -13.01
CA LEU A 58 0.83 -3.93 -12.49
C LEU A 58 1.87 -3.40 -13.48
N MET A 59 1.59 -2.23 -14.06
CA MET A 59 2.41 -1.67 -15.14
C MET A 59 2.66 -0.17 -14.99
N ARG A 60 3.58 0.32 -15.81
CA ARG A 60 3.84 1.76 -16.01
C ARG A 60 3.06 2.22 -17.24
N ASN A 61 2.84 3.53 -17.34
CA ASN A 61 2.39 4.10 -18.61
C ASN A 61 3.46 3.90 -19.70
N LYS A 62 3.05 3.93 -20.97
CA LYS A 62 3.92 3.58 -22.11
C LYS A 62 5.17 4.45 -22.20
N GLU A 63 5.05 5.75 -21.91
CA GLU A 63 6.19 6.67 -21.99
C GLU A 63 7.19 6.42 -20.85
N MET A 64 6.72 6.25 -19.62
CA MET A 64 7.56 5.88 -18.48
C MET A 64 8.22 4.51 -18.69
N GLN A 65 7.51 3.55 -19.28
CA GLN A 65 8.09 2.26 -19.63
C GLN A 65 9.19 2.40 -20.69
N ALA A 66 9.01 3.26 -21.70
CA ALA A 66 10.05 3.54 -22.70
C ALA A 66 11.29 4.19 -22.08
N ARG A 67 11.11 5.17 -21.18
CA ARG A 67 12.21 5.78 -20.42
C ARG A 67 12.94 4.77 -19.53
N TYR A 68 12.20 3.93 -18.81
CA TYR A 68 12.77 2.85 -18.01
C TYR A 68 13.61 1.90 -18.87
N ASN A 69 13.12 1.53 -20.06
CA ASN A 69 13.86 0.65 -20.98
C ASN A 69 15.19 1.27 -21.44
N ILE A 70 15.22 2.58 -21.72
CA ILE A 70 16.45 3.31 -22.05
C ILE A 70 17.39 3.35 -20.84
N TRP A 71 16.87 3.73 -19.68
CA TRP A 71 17.65 3.84 -18.45
C TRP A 71 18.25 2.50 -18.04
N THR A 72 17.47 1.42 -18.02
CA THR A 72 17.95 0.08 -17.64
C THR A 72 19.01 -0.45 -18.60
N LYS A 73 18.94 -0.09 -19.90
CA LYS A 73 20.00 -0.41 -20.87
C LYS A 73 21.32 0.25 -20.48
N GLY A 74 21.29 1.53 -20.09
CA GLY A 74 22.46 2.26 -19.59
C GLY A 74 23.01 1.67 -18.28
N ILE A 75 22.12 1.33 -17.34
CA ILE A 75 22.50 0.69 -16.08
C ILE A 75 23.17 -0.66 -16.32
N LYS A 76 22.61 -1.51 -17.18
CA LYS A 76 23.21 -2.80 -17.54
C LYS A 76 24.55 -2.63 -18.25
N ALA A 77 24.72 -1.60 -19.08
CA ALA A 77 26.02 -1.30 -19.68
C ALA A 77 27.07 -0.86 -18.65
N LYS A 78 26.68 -0.06 -17.64
CA LYS A 78 27.59 0.45 -16.59
C LYS A 78 27.95 -0.60 -15.53
N TYR A 79 26.98 -1.38 -15.06
CA TYR A 79 27.14 -2.31 -13.93
C TYR A 79 27.17 -3.79 -14.35
N GLY A 80 26.96 -4.10 -15.63
CA GLY A 80 26.83 -5.46 -16.16
C GLY A 80 25.45 -6.08 -15.98
N SER A 81 24.75 -5.77 -14.88
CA SER A 81 23.39 -6.23 -14.60
C SER A 81 22.63 -5.26 -13.69
N THR A 82 21.30 -5.37 -13.65
CA THR A 82 20.48 -4.61 -12.69
C THR A 82 20.80 -5.02 -11.25
N GLU A 83 21.09 -6.30 -11.01
CA GLU A 83 21.47 -6.78 -9.69
C GLU A 83 22.79 -6.17 -9.21
N ASN A 84 23.80 -6.09 -10.07
CA ASN A 84 25.07 -5.44 -9.74
C ASN A 84 24.89 -3.95 -9.48
N TYR A 85 24.00 -3.28 -10.20
CA TYR A 85 23.62 -1.89 -9.89
C TYR A 85 23.04 -1.78 -8.48
N LEU A 86 22.13 -2.68 -8.10
CA LEU A 86 21.54 -2.68 -6.77
C LEU A 86 22.61 -2.92 -5.69
N ARG A 87 23.41 -3.99 -5.80
CA ARG A 87 24.43 -4.34 -4.80
C ARG A 87 25.54 -3.29 -4.67
N LYS A 88 26.01 -2.74 -5.79
CA LYS A 88 27.21 -1.88 -5.80
C LYS A 88 26.92 -0.39 -5.76
N GLY A 89 25.74 0.03 -6.22
CA GLY A 89 25.43 1.43 -6.44
C GLY A 89 24.21 1.96 -5.68
N ARG A 90 23.21 1.12 -5.36
CA ARG A 90 21.92 1.61 -4.87
C ARG A 90 21.54 1.19 -3.46
N LEU A 91 21.82 -0.07 -3.08
CA LEU A 91 21.52 -0.59 -1.76
C LEU A 91 22.60 -0.18 -0.75
N PRO A 92 22.21 0.17 0.49
CA PRO A 92 23.13 0.63 1.54
C PRO A 92 23.85 -0.53 2.25
N PHE A 93 23.84 -1.73 1.69
CA PHE A 93 24.44 -2.89 2.32
C PHE A 93 25.97 -2.83 2.19
N PRO A 94 26.72 -3.16 3.26
CA PRO A 94 28.17 -3.27 3.16
C PRO A 94 28.53 -4.26 2.04
N GLN A 95 29.50 -3.90 1.22
CA GLN A 95 30.11 -4.85 0.30
C GLN A 95 30.95 -5.81 1.16
N SER A 96 30.36 -6.94 1.57
CA SER A 96 31.13 -8.01 2.18
C SER A 96 32.00 -8.68 1.11
N ASP A 97 33.28 -8.85 1.39
CA ASP A 97 34.14 -9.72 0.60
C ASP A 97 33.68 -11.17 0.79
N SER A 98 33.20 -11.78 -0.30
CA SER A 98 32.72 -13.17 -0.42
C SER A 98 31.33 -13.44 0.16
N GLU A 99 30.40 -13.78 -0.72
CA GLU A 99 29.07 -14.31 -0.36
C GLU A 99 29.21 -15.73 0.22
N PRO A 100 28.37 -16.14 1.19
CA PRO A 100 28.19 -17.56 1.48
C PRO A 100 27.61 -18.24 0.24
N THR A 101 28.34 -19.19 -0.33
CA THR A 101 27.86 -20.06 -1.39
C THR A 101 26.63 -20.84 -0.89
N PHE A 102 25.56 -20.81 -1.67
CA PHE A 102 24.36 -21.62 -1.45
C PHE A 102 24.69 -23.09 -1.81
N ASP A 103 25.53 -23.74 -1.01
CA ASP A 103 25.84 -25.16 -1.19
C ASP A 103 24.69 -26.01 -0.67
N ASN A 104 23.97 -26.64 -1.60
CA ASN A 104 22.88 -27.59 -1.35
C ASN A 104 23.35 -28.94 -0.75
N THR A 105 24.51 -29.00 -0.11
CA THR A 105 25.06 -30.25 0.43
C THR A 105 25.77 -30.00 1.75
N THR A 106 25.04 -30.11 2.85
CA THR A 106 25.65 -30.56 4.12
C THR A 106 24.67 -31.39 4.94
N THR A 107 24.81 -32.71 4.80
CA THR A 107 24.38 -33.69 5.80
C THR A 107 25.37 -33.60 6.97
N THR A 108 24.90 -33.32 8.20
CA THR A 108 25.26 -34.01 9.47
C THR A 108 24.80 -33.20 10.70
N SER A 109 23.78 -33.75 11.37
CA SER A 109 23.49 -33.84 12.81
C SER A 109 23.38 -32.62 13.76
N SER A 110 22.18 -32.51 14.35
CA SER A 110 21.85 -32.00 15.70
C SER A 110 22.06 -30.51 16.01
N SER A 111 21.21 -29.69 15.40
CA SER A 111 20.53 -28.54 16.02
C SER A 111 19.34 -28.23 15.13
N SER A 112 18.19 -27.80 15.67
CA SER A 112 17.02 -27.40 14.88
C SER A 112 17.48 -26.48 13.74
N THR A 113 17.37 -26.92 12.49
CA THR A 113 17.79 -26.13 11.32
C THR A 113 16.90 -24.90 11.25
N ILE A 114 17.36 -23.78 11.83
CA ILE A 114 16.74 -22.49 11.71
C ILE A 114 16.88 -22.11 10.24
N HIS A 115 15.81 -22.31 9.48
CA HIS A 115 15.73 -21.78 8.13
C HIS A 115 15.74 -20.26 8.26
N GLU A 116 16.83 -19.61 7.85
CA GLU A 116 16.98 -18.17 7.97
C GLU A 116 16.23 -17.48 6.81
N TYR A 117 15.04 -16.97 7.12
CA TYR A 117 14.31 -16.01 6.29
C TYR A 117 14.08 -14.74 7.10
N LEU A 118 13.73 -13.64 6.45
CA LEU A 118 13.48 -12.38 7.13
C LEU A 118 12.26 -12.55 8.04
N THR A 119 12.43 -12.30 9.33
CA THR A 119 11.38 -12.38 10.35
C THR A 119 11.29 -11.09 11.14
N TYR A 120 10.10 -10.80 11.66
CA TYR A 120 9.91 -9.75 12.64
C TYR A 120 10.02 -10.34 14.04
N ASP A 121 10.90 -9.79 14.88
CA ASP A 121 10.97 -10.11 16.30
C ASP A 121 10.04 -9.16 17.09
N PRO A 122 9.05 -9.65 17.85
CA PRO A 122 8.21 -8.82 18.68
C PRO A 122 8.97 -7.95 19.70
N GLU A 123 10.12 -8.40 20.19
CA GLU A 123 10.92 -7.68 21.19
C GLU A 123 11.98 -6.78 20.54
N GLY A 124 12.73 -7.34 19.58
CA GLY A 124 13.83 -6.65 18.89
C GLY A 124 13.45 -5.88 17.62
N GLY A 125 12.22 -6.05 17.12
CA GLY A 125 11.75 -5.48 15.86
C GLY A 125 12.35 -6.17 14.63
N LEU A 126 12.39 -5.44 13.51
CA LEU A 126 13.03 -5.91 12.28
C LEU A 126 14.53 -5.59 12.31
N ASP A 127 15.38 -6.61 12.12
CA ASP A 127 16.84 -6.44 12.11
C ASP A 127 17.30 -5.50 11.00
N GLN A 128 17.64 -4.26 11.37
CA GLN A 128 18.05 -3.20 10.46
C GLN A 128 19.31 -3.53 9.64
N SER A 129 20.08 -4.54 10.02
CA SER A 129 21.24 -5.00 9.25
C SER A 129 20.86 -5.88 8.06
N LYS A 130 19.65 -6.46 8.06
CA LYS A 130 19.16 -7.43 7.07
C LYS A 130 18.29 -6.82 5.97
N TYR A 131 17.71 -5.63 6.18
CA TYR A 131 16.81 -5.01 5.20
C TYR A 131 17.14 -3.55 4.88
N ALA A 132 16.60 -3.06 3.76
CA ALA A 132 16.61 -1.64 3.39
C ALA A 132 15.31 -1.26 2.70
N VAL A 133 14.71 -0.13 3.12
CA VAL A 133 13.51 0.44 2.48
C VAL A 133 13.92 1.49 1.46
N LEU A 134 13.50 1.33 0.21
CA LEU A 134 13.75 2.28 -0.87
C LEU A 134 12.41 2.71 -1.46
N VAL A 135 12.27 3.98 -1.83
CA VAL A 135 11.27 4.36 -2.84
C VAL A 135 11.67 3.67 -4.14
N ASN A 136 10.71 3.06 -4.83
CA ASN A 136 11.00 2.39 -6.09
C ASN A 136 11.48 3.44 -7.11
N ASP A 137 12.72 3.30 -7.56
CA ASP A 137 13.37 4.20 -8.53
C ASP A 137 12.54 4.36 -9.82
N TRP A 138 11.76 3.32 -10.18
CA TRP A 138 10.87 3.31 -11.34
C TRP A 138 9.50 2.76 -10.94
N PRO A 139 8.64 3.55 -10.30
CA PRO A 139 7.39 3.05 -9.76
C PRO A 139 6.41 2.68 -10.88
N TYR A 140 5.53 1.72 -10.61
CA TYR A 140 4.30 1.51 -11.38
C TYR A 140 3.39 2.74 -11.38
N ASN A 141 2.44 2.81 -12.32
CA ASN A 141 1.56 3.95 -12.47
C ASN A 141 0.37 3.89 -11.48
N ILE A 142 0.65 4.20 -10.22
CA ILE A 142 -0.27 4.12 -9.08
C ILE A 142 -1.03 5.44 -8.83
N PRO A 143 -2.16 5.44 -8.09
CA PRO A 143 -2.93 6.65 -7.78
C PRO A 143 -2.11 7.80 -7.17
N HIS A 144 -2.64 9.02 -7.28
CA HIS A 144 -2.10 10.17 -6.55
C HIS A 144 -2.17 9.93 -5.02
N GLY A 145 -1.24 10.52 -4.27
CA GLY A 145 -1.17 10.35 -2.82
C GLY A 145 -0.66 8.98 -2.36
N VAL A 146 -0.33 8.08 -3.29
CA VAL A 146 0.29 6.78 -3.02
C VAL A 146 1.77 6.84 -3.40
N ARG A 147 2.61 6.14 -2.63
CA ARG A 147 4.03 5.94 -2.93
C ARG A 147 4.33 4.45 -3.05
N HIS A 148 5.18 4.10 -4.01
CA HIS A 148 5.60 2.74 -4.25
C HIS A 148 7.01 2.54 -3.70
N TYR A 149 7.13 1.66 -2.72
CA TYR A 149 8.38 1.27 -2.09
C TYR A 149 8.76 -0.16 -2.45
N CYS A 150 10.05 -0.44 -2.35
CA CYS A 150 10.60 -1.78 -2.30
C CYS A 150 11.32 -1.95 -0.97
N VAL A 151 11.01 -3.01 -0.25
CA VAL A 151 11.76 -3.44 0.94
C VAL A 151 12.66 -4.59 0.52
N TRP A 152 13.96 -4.32 0.50
CA TRP A 152 15.00 -5.25 0.08
C TRP A 152 15.55 -6.00 1.28
N SER A 153 15.89 -7.27 1.11
CA SER A 153 16.38 -8.16 2.16
C SER A 153 17.65 -8.89 1.72
N LYS A 154 18.61 -9.03 2.65
CA LYS A 154 19.81 -9.88 2.49
C LYS A 154 19.52 -11.37 2.61
N VAL A 155 18.42 -11.72 3.28
CA VAL A 155 17.95 -13.10 3.46
C VAL A 155 16.62 -13.32 2.72
N PRO A 156 16.23 -14.56 2.39
CA PRO A 156 14.95 -14.84 1.74
C PRO A 156 13.75 -14.22 2.47
N ILE A 157 12.76 -13.73 1.74
CA ILE A 157 11.47 -13.28 2.32
C ILE A 157 10.43 -14.41 2.26
N ALA A 158 10.33 -15.09 1.12
CA ALA A 158 9.48 -16.26 0.95
C ALA A 158 10.30 -17.54 1.15
N HIS A 159 9.86 -18.41 2.06
CA HIS A 159 10.46 -19.73 2.30
C HIS A 159 9.38 -20.75 2.66
N LYS A 160 9.55 -22.02 2.28
CA LYS A 160 8.58 -23.11 2.53
C LYS A 160 8.15 -23.29 3.99
N SER A 161 8.99 -22.86 4.94
CA SER A 161 8.67 -22.87 6.37
C SER A 161 7.52 -21.93 6.74
N LEU A 162 7.24 -20.90 5.94
CA LEU A 162 6.09 -19.99 6.14
C LEU A 162 4.75 -20.74 6.16
N VAL A 163 4.71 -21.92 5.55
CA VAL A 163 3.52 -22.76 5.44
C VAL A 163 3.78 -24.15 6.01
N ASN A 164 4.66 -24.27 7.01
CA ASN A 164 5.01 -25.54 7.66
C ASN A 164 5.48 -26.62 6.66
N ASN A 165 6.13 -26.22 5.56
CA ASN A 165 6.53 -27.09 4.45
C ASN A 165 5.37 -27.81 3.74
N ASP A 166 4.14 -27.28 3.81
CA ASP A 166 3.02 -27.78 3.00
C ASP A 166 3.31 -27.56 1.50
N PRO A 167 3.48 -28.63 0.71
CA PRO A 167 3.89 -28.52 -0.69
C PRO A 167 2.79 -27.93 -1.58
N ILE A 168 1.52 -28.09 -1.23
CA ILE A 168 0.40 -27.57 -2.01
C ILE A 168 0.30 -26.07 -1.84
N ILE A 169 0.39 -25.60 -0.60
CA ILE A 169 0.36 -24.16 -0.30
C ILE A 169 1.63 -23.49 -0.84
N TRP A 170 2.80 -24.13 -0.69
CA TRP A 170 4.05 -23.60 -1.23
C TRP A 170 4.02 -23.46 -2.75
N ALA A 171 3.54 -24.47 -3.49
CA ALA A 171 3.41 -24.38 -4.94
C ALA A 171 2.49 -23.22 -5.38
N LYS A 172 1.44 -22.94 -4.60
CA LYS A 172 0.58 -21.77 -4.84
C LYS A 172 1.33 -20.44 -4.62
N ILE A 173 2.16 -20.35 -3.58
CA ILE A 173 3.01 -19.17 -3.34
C ILE A 173 4.03 -18.99 -4.47
N GLU A 174 4.60 -20.08 -5.00
CA GLU A 174 5.51 -20.01 -6.14
C GLU A 174 4.82 -19.54 -7.43
N GLU A 175 3.54 -19.84 -7.61
CA GLU A 175 2.79 -19.42 -8.80
C GLU A 175 2.26 -17.99 -8.69
N GLU A 176 1.67 -17.64 -7.54
CA GLU A 176 0.91 -16.38 -7.35
C GLU A 176 1.69 -15.32 -6.56
N GLY A 177 2.69 -15.73 -5.79
CA GLY A 177 3.39 -14.87 -4.84
C GLY A 177 2.70 -14.75 -3.48
N LEU A 178 3.01 -13.69 -2.76
CA LEU A 178 2.36 -13.32 -1.49
C LEU A 178 1.74 -11.93 -1.62
N GLY A 179 0.71 -11.62 -0.83
CA GLY A 179 0.13 -10.29 -0.76
C GLY A 179 -0.79 -10.06 0.43
N GLY A 180 -1.04 -8.80 0.75
CA GLY A 180 -1.90 -8.43 1.87
C GLY A 180 -2.16 -6.94 1.99
N PHE A 181 -3.09 -6.58 2.89
CA PHE A 181 -3.49 -5.21 3.19
C PHE A 181 -3.24 -4.88 4.65
N THR A 182 -2.66 -3.71 4.94
CA THR A 182 -2.53 -3.17 6.30
C THR A 182 -3.29 -1.85 6.42
N GLY A 183 -3.66 -1.46 7.65
CA GLY A 183 -4.25 -0.15 7.91
C GLY A 183 -5.66 0.07 7.34
N VAL A 184 -6.35 -0.99 6.90
CA VAL A 184 -7.75 -0.88 6.47
C VAL A 184 -8.62 -0.52 7.68
N TYR A 185 -9.33 0.61 7.59
CA TYR A 185 -10.32 0.99 8.60
C TYR A 185 -11.38 -0.11 8.72
N PRO A 186 -11.65 -0.65 9.93
CA PRO A 186 -12.35 -1.92 10.06
C PRO A 186 -13.86 -1.83 9.81
N ASN A 187 -14.44 -0.63 9.72
CA ASN A 187 -15.88 -0.50 9.53
C ASN A 187 -16.25 -0.78 8.07
N PRO A 188 -17.15 -1.75 7.80
CA PRO A 188 -17.71 -1.91 6.48
C PRO A 188 -18.60 -0.71 6.14
N ALA A 189 -18.77 -0.44 4.84
CA ALA A 189 -19.72 0.55 4.40
C ALA A 189 -21.15 0.12 4.79
N PRO A 190 -21.96 1.00 5.41
CA PRO A 190 -23.36 0.70 5.68
C PRO A 190 -24.15 0.57 4.36
N ILE A 191 -25.39 0.06 4.44
CA ILE A 191 -26.30 0.04 3.28
C ILE A 191 -26.46 1.47 2.75
N LYS A 192 -26.25 1.65 1.43
CA LYS A 192 -26.36 2.96 0.80
C LYS A 192 -27.81 3.41 0.89
N PRO A 193 -28.10 4.60 1.46
CA PRO A 193 -29.46 5.13 1.47
C PRO A 193 -29.96 5.40 0.05
N ASP A 194 -31.28 5.31 -0.15
CA ASP A 194 -31.93 5.55 -1.45
C ASP A 194 -31.82 7.01 -1.92
N SER A 195 -31.64 7.94 -0.96
CA SER A 195 -31.49 9.37 -1.20
C SER A 195 -30.15 9.87 -0.69
N ASP A 196 -29.40 10.57 -1.54
CA ASP A 196 -28.18 11.26 -1.18
C ASP A 196 -28.48 12.76 -1.03
N PRO A 197 -28.38 13.34 0.18
CA PRO A 197 -28.73 14.73 0.40
C PRO A 197 -27.74 15.71 -0.27
N SER A 198 -26.57 15.25 -0.70
CA SER A 198 -25.65 16.05 -1.54
C SER A 198 -26.11 16.14 -3.01
N CYS A 199 -26.90 15.17 -3.47
CA CYS A 199 -27.44 15.09 -4.81
C CYS A 199 -28.84 15.70 -4.86
N VAL A 200 -28.94 17.03 -4.83
CA VAL A 200 -30.21 17.72 -5.10
C VAL A 200 -30.63 17.46 -6.55
N SER A 201 -31.72 16.71 -6.74
CA SER A 201 -32.26 16.51 -8.09
C SER A 201 -32.78 17.86 -8.61
N SER A 202 -32.20 18.30 -9.72
CA SER A 202 -32.62 19.52 -10.38
C SER A 202 -34.00 19.35 -11.00
N ILE A 203 -34.92 20.26 -10.65
CA ILE A 203 -36.18 20.64 -11.32
C ILE A 203 -37.44 19.84 -10.91
N PRO A 204 -38.33 20.45 -10.10
CA PRO A 204 -39.75 20.11 -10.12
C PRO A 204 -40.29 20.44 -11.52
N ARG A 205 -40.83 19.46 -12.25
CA ARG A 205 -41.73 19.74 -13.37
C ARG A 205 -42.88 20.56 -12.80
N SER A 206 -42.93 21.87 -13.10
CA SER A 206 -44.07 22.71 -12.75
C SER A 206 -45.32 22.18 -13.43
N GLY A 207 -46.10 21.40 -12.68
CA GLY A 207 -47.51 21.21 -12.90
C GLY A 207 -48.24 21.74 -11.67
N GLY A 208 -49.03 22.80 -11.83
CA GLY A 208 -50.11 23.13 -10.89
C GLY A 208 -49.96 24.42 -10.08
N ASN A 209 -50.74 25.42 -10.49
CA ASN A 209 -51.46 26.43 -9.72
C ASN A 209 -51.14 26.65 -8.23
N GLY A 210 -50.71 27.89 -7.94
CA GLY A 210 -51.25 28.81 -6.92
C GLY A 210 -51.62 28.29 -5.52
N SER A 211 -50.99 28.86 -4.49
CA SER A 211 -51.71 29.56 -3.40
C SER A 211 -50.73 30.25 -2.44
N ASN A 212 -51.12 31.46 -2.04
CA ASN A 212 -50.48 32.25 -0.98
C ASN A 212 -50.74 31.59 0.39
N GLY A 213 -49.68 31.43 1.19
CA GLY A 213 -49.78 30.96 2.58
C GLY A 213 -48.61 31.45 3.42
N THR A 214 -48.91 32.39 4.31
CA THR A 214 -48.08 32.89 5.41
C THR A 214 -47.78 31.80 6.44
N SER A 215 -46.52 31.59 6.82
CA SER A 215 -46.13 31.11 8.17
C SER A 215 -44.61 31.03 8.34
N THR A 216 -44.15 31.58 9.48
CA THR A 216 -43.04 31.17 10.37
C THR A 216 -41.70 30.71 9.78
N SER A 217 -40.63 31.10 10.49
CA SER A 217 -39.22 30.76 10.25
C SER A 217 -39.03 29.33 9.72
N LYS A 218 -39.00 29.19 8.39
CA LYS A 218 -38.50 27.98 7.75
C LYS A 218 -37.02 27.86 8.09
N PRO A 219 -36.51 26.64 8.41
CA PRO A 219 -35.07 26.44 8.39
C PRO A 219 -34.57 26.91 7.03
N MET A 220 -33.41 27.57 6.98
CA MET A 220 -32.83 28.04 5.73
C MET A 220 -32.77 26.87 4.74
N ILE A 221 -33.73 26.83 3.81
CA ILE A 221 -33.67 25.93 2.68
C ILE A 221 -32.54 26.50 1.85
N HIS A 222 -31.43 25.76 1.77
CA HIS A 222 -30.29 26.10 0.94
C HIS A 222 -30.78 26.57 -0.44
N PRO A 223 -30.14 27.59 -1.05
CA PRO A 223 -30.49 28.04 -2.39
C PRO A 223 -30.60 26.84 -3.33
N GLN A 224 -31.64 26.81 -4.17
CA GLN A 224 -31.91 25.68 -5.07
C GLN A 224 -30.65 25.29 -5.85
N GLY A 225 -30.25 24.02 -5.72
CA GLY A 225 -29.02 23.49 -6.34
C GLY A 225 -27.82 23.36 -5.40
N TRP A 226 -27.94 23.75 -4.13
CA TRP A 226 -26.94 23.45 -3.10
C TRP A 226 -27.34 22.16 -2.39
N GLY A 227 -26.53 21.11 -2.54
CA GLY A 227 -26.65 19.88 -1.76
C GLY A 227 -26.24 20.10 -0.29
N ALA A 228 -26.39 19.07 0.53
CA ALA A 228 -25.95 19.08 1.92
C ALA A 228 -24.47 19.44 2.06
N THR A 229 -24.17 20.31 3.02
CA THR A 229 -22.81 20.82 3.31
C THR A 229 -22.38 20.63 4.75
N GLU A 230 -23.30 20.26 5.65
CA GLU A 230 -23.06 20.08 7.07
C GLU A 230 -23.30 18.62 7.50
N LEU A 231 -22.55 18.12 8.49
CA LEU A 231 -22.61 16.72 8.96
C LEU A 231 -24.01 16.28 9.41
N ASN A 232 -24.73 17.19 10.07
CA ASN A 232 -26.09 16.94 10.56
C ASN A 232 -27.10 16.67 9.43
N GLU A 233 -26.88 17.22 8.24
CA GLU A 233 -27.73 16.99 7.05
C GLU A 233 -27.58 15.55 6.52
N PHE A 234 -26.43 14.92 6.76
CA PHE A 234 -26.17 13.52 6.44
C PHE A 234 -26.59 12.56 7.56
N GLY A 235 -26.95 13.10 8.74
CA GLY A 235 -27.27 12.32 9.93
C GLY A 235 -26.06 11.56 10.49
N GLU A 236 -24.87 12.13 10.36
CA GLU A 236 -23.61 11.55 10.82
C GLU A 236 -22.86 12.53 11.74
N ASP A 237 -21.93 12.02 12.54
CA ASP A 237 -21.13 12.79 13.49
C ASP A 237 -19.71 13.12 12.98
N ASN A 238 -19.30 12.52 11.86
CA ASN A 238 -17.99 12.74 11.23
C ASN A 238 -18.01 12.49 9.71
N TRP A 239 -17.07 13.11 8.99
CA TRP A 239 -17.03 13.06 7.53
C TRP A 239 -16.67 11.67 6.97
N LEU A 240 -15.87 10.88 7.68
CA LEU A 240 -15.56 9.52 7.24
C LEU A 240 -16.83 8.64 7.23
N SER A 241 -17.73 8.80 8.19
CA SER A 241 -19.03 8.12 8.18
C SER A 241 -19.88 8.54 6.98
N VAL A 242 -19.88 9.83 6.63
CA VAL A 242 -20.55 10.36 5.42
C VAL A 242 -19.96 9.69 4.17
N ASP A 243 -18.64 9.65 4.04
CA ASP A 243 -17.94 9.01 2.92
C ASP A 243 -18.25 7.52 2.82
N LEU A 244 -18.30 6.78 3.94
CA LEU A 244 -18.67 5.37 3.96
C LEU A 244 -20.11 5.13 3.49
N LYS A 245 -21.01 6.06 3.81
CA LYS A 245 -22.44 5.95 3.50
C LYS A 245 -22.73 6.30 2.04
N PHE A 246 -22.14 7.39 1.54
CA PHE A 246 -22.48 7.98 0.24
C PHE A 246 -21.39 7.84 -0.83
N GLY A 247 -20.17 7.48 -0.44
CA GLY A 247 -19.01 7.37 -1.33
C GLY A 247 -19.20 6.41 -2.50
N GLY A 248 -18.24 6.45 -3.42
CA GLY A 248 -18.24 5.64 -4.64
C GLY A 248 -18.32 4.13 -4.37
N GLU A 249 -18.81 3.38 -5.37
CA GLU A 249 -19.00 1.93 -5.26
C GLU A 249 -17.73 1.21 -4.84
N GLU A 250 -16.59 1.55 -5.44
CA GLU A 250 -15.29 0.97 -5.14
C GLU A 250 -14.84 1.22 -3.69
N PHE A 251 -14.93 2.47 -3.22
CA PHE A 251 -14.59 2.82 -1.83
C PHE A 251 -15.40 1.94 -0.87
N ARG A 252 -16.73 1.93 -1.07
CA ARG A 252 -17.67 1.15 -0.24
C ARG A 252 -17.45 -0.36 -0.33
N GLN A 253 -17.10 -0.87 -1.51
CA GLN A 253 -16.79 -2.28 -1.73
C GLN A 253 -15.60 -2.74 -0.88
N TRP A 254 -14.60 -1.88 -0.68
CA TRP A 254 -13.35 -2.22 -0.01
C TRP A 254 -13.25 -1.73 1.44
N SER A 255 -14.20 -0.93 1.92
CA SER A 255 -14.34 -0.54 3.33
C SER A 255 -14.42 -1.77 4.23
N GLY A 256 -13.60 -1.83 5.28
CA GLY A 256 -13.56 -2.94 6.23
C GLY A 256 -12.97 -4.26 5.69
N LYS A 257 -12.68 -4.38 4.38
CA LYS A 257 -12.17 -5.62 3.80
C LYS A 257 -10.68 -5.80 4.04
N LYS A 258 -10.34 -6.86 4.77
CA LYS A 258 -8.96 -7.31 4.97
C LYS A 258 -8.60 -8.40 3.97
N TYR A 259 -7.32 -8.49 3.61
CA TYR A 259 -6.77 -9.55 2.79
C TYR A 259 -5.37 -9.90 3.27
N LEU A 260 -5.08 -11.20 3.34
CA LEU A 260 -3.77 -11.75 3.66
C LEU A 260 -3.65 -13.10 2.95
N SER A 261 -2.66 -13.25 2.08
CA SER A 261 -2.32 -14.53 1.47
C SER A 261 -1.76 -15.49 2.54
N LYS A 262 -2.00 -16.78 2.40
CA LYS A 262 -1.43 -17.80 3.30
C LYS A 262 0.10 -17.77 3.26
N GLY A 263 0.76 -17.75 4.43
CA GLY A 263 2.22 -17.61 4.54
C GLY A 263 2.70 -16.15 4.51
N GLY A 264 1.78 -15.19 4.38
CA GLY A 264 2.07 -13.76 4.33
C GLY A 264 2.23 -13.09 5.71
N GLU A 265 2.00 -13.82 6.79
CA GLU A 265 1.87 -13.28 8.15
C GLU A 265 3.11 -12.47 8.57
N GLN A 266 4.31 -12.96 8.25
CA GLN A 266 5.56 -12.26 8.58
C GLN A 266 5.72 -10.95 7.81
N VAL A 267 5.39 -10.93 6.52
CA VAL A 267 5.46 -9.72 5.70
C VAL A 267 4.40 -8.71 6.15
N GLN A 268 3.19 -9.17 6.46
CA GLN A 268 2.12 -8.35 7.04
C GLN A 268 2.61 -7.61 8.30
N THR A 269 3.19 -8.35 9.25
CA THR A 269 3.72 -7.76 10.49
C THR A 269 4.84 -6.77 10.22
N MET A 270 5.75 -7.06 9.28
CA MET A 270 6.80 -6.10 8.89
C MET A 270 6.20 -4.80 8.33
N VAL A 271 5.20 -4.89 7.45
CA VAL A 271 4.58 -3.72 6.84
C VAL A 271 3.85 -2.88 7.89
N GLU A 272 3.13 -3.49 8.83
CA GLU A 272 2.45 -2.79 9.93
C GLU A 272 3.43 -2.05 10.86
N ASN A 273 4.65 -2.57 11.04
CA ASN A 273 5.66 -1.92 11.88
C ASN A 273 6.51 -0.88 11.12
N LEU A 274 6.62 -1.00 9.79
CA LEU A 274 7.30 -0.01 8.96
C LEU A 274 6.38 1.17 8.60
N TRP A 275 5.10 0.90 8.31
CA TRP A 275 4.07 1.88 8.06
C TRP A 275 2.95 1.72 9.07
N ASP A 276 2.91 2.63 10.04
CA ASP A 276 1.91 2.61 11.10
C ASP A 276 0.48 2.58 10.51
N PRO A 277 -0.34 1.56 10.81
CA PRO A 277 -1.70 1.39 10.32
C PRO A 277 -2.62 2.58 10.62
N ARG A 278 -2.26 3.45 11.57
CA ARG A 278 -3.00 4.67 11.86
C ARG A 278 -2.71 5.78 10.86
N GLY A 279 -1.47 5.90 10.40
CA GLY A 279 -1.04 6.88 9.40
C GLY A 279 -1.21 6.45 7.95
N PHE A 280 -1.22 5.13 7.72
CA PHE A 280 -1.17 4.57 6.37
C PHE A 280 -2.17 3.46 6.16
N GLU A 281 -2.60 3.33 4.91
CA GLU A 281 -3.15 2.10 4.38
C GLU A 281 -2.16 1.56 3.34
N CYS A 282 -1.73 0.31 3.49
CA CYS A 282 -0.76 -0.27 2.57
C CYS A 282 -1.31 -1.50 1.86
N LEU A 283 -0.95 -1.63 0.59
CA LEU A 283 -1.05 -2.88 -0.17
C LEU A 283 0.38 -3.38 -0.39
N TRP A 284 0.64 -4.64 -0.08
CA TRP A 284 1.97 -5.20 -0.26
C TRP A 284 1.91 -6.52 -1.02
N PHE A 285 3.01 -6.86 -1.68
CA PHE A 285 3.15 -8.13 -2.39
C PHE A 285 4.61 -8.56 -2.59
N VAL A 286 4.81 -9.87 -2.65
CA VAL A 286 6.05 -10.51 -3.09
C VAL A 286 5.77 -11.11 -4.46
N ASN A 287 6.52 -10.70 -5.48
CA ASN A 287 6.36 -11.27 -6.82
C ASN A 287 6.73 -12.77 -6.80
N PRO A 288 5.96 -13.64 -7.49
CA PRO A 288 6.35 -15.02 -7.71
C PRO A 288 7.67 -15.08 -8.52
N PRO A 289 8.47 -16.16 -8.40
CA PRO A 289 9.75 -16.28 -9.09
C PRO A 289 9.70 -15.95 -10.59
N ARG A 290 8.62 -16.34 -11.29
CA ARG A 290 8.45 -16.07 -12.73
C ARG A 290 8.33 -14.58 -13.09
N LEU A 291 8.02 -13.70 -12.14
CA LEU A 291 7.88 -12.24 -12.35
C LEU A 291 9.03 -11.42 -11.73
N GLN A 292 9.98 -12.06 -11.04
CA GLN A 292 11.09 -11.34 -10.40
C GLN A 292 12.13 -10.90 -11.42
N SER A 293 12.42 -9.60 -11.45
CA SER A 293 13.48 -9.04 -12.33
C SER A 293 14.89 -9.19 -11.77
N VAL A 294 15.02 -9.45 -10.46
CA VAL A 294 16.30 -9.52 -9.72
C VAL A 294 16.23 -10.69 -8.73
N PRO A 295 16.30 -11.96 -9.20
CA PRO A 295 16.07 -13.13 -8.36
C PRO A 295 17.14 -13.35 -7.27
N GLY A 296 18.35 -12.80 -7.45
CA GLY A 296 19.41 -12.90 -6.44
C GLY A 296 19.24 -11.98 -5.22
N LEU A 297 18.26 -11.06 -5.26
CA LEU A 297 17.97 -10.13 -4.17
C LEU A 297 16.49 -10.20 -3.80
N SER A 298 16.19 -10.77 -2.64
CA SER A 298 14.81 -10.83 -2.13
C SER A 298 14.27 -9.44 -1.84
N HIS A 299 13.04 -9.17 -2.29
CA HIS A 299 12.33 -7.93 -2.01
C HIS A 299 10.82 -8.12 -2.06
N PHE A 300 10.11 -7.24 -1.37
CA PHE A 300 8.67 -7.09 -1.51
C PHE A 300 8.31 -5.64 -1.84
N HIS A 301 7.18 -5.46 -2.49
CA HIS A 301 6.66 -4.17 -2.89
C HIS A 301 5.61 -3.69 -1.90
N VAL A 302 5.57 -2.39 -1.66
CA VAL A 302 4.55 -1.75 -0.84
C VAL A 302 4.03 -0.51 -1.55
N PHE A 303 2.73 -0.47 -1.83
CA PHE A 303 2.02 0.76 -2.11
C PHE A 303 1.52 1.33 -0.79
N ALA A 304 2.05 2.46 -0.37
CA ALA A 304 1.62 3.13 0.86
C ALA A 304 0.81 4.37 0.53
N ARG A 305 -0.46 4.37 0.92
CA ARG A 305 -1.36 5.52 0.84
C ARG A 305 -1.35 6.23 2.19
N ARG A 306 -1.00 7.51 2.19
CA ARG A 306 -1.15 8.36 3.38
C ARG A 306 -2.63 8.57 3.65
N LYS A 307 -3.05 8.40 4.90
CA LYS A 307 -4.40 8.72 5.35
C LYS A 307 -4.59 10.23 5.51
N THR A 308 -5.80 10.72 5.25
CA THR A 308 -6.16 12.10 5.61
C THR A 308 -6.22 12.27 7.12
N PRO A 309 -6.19 13.50 7.66
CA PRO A 309 -6.32 13.71 9.11
C PRO A 309 -7.55 13.06 9.72
N GLU A 310 -8.69 13.06 9.02
CA GLU A 310 -9.94 12.45 9.45
C GLU A 310 -9.83 10.91 9.51
N GLU A 311 -9.21 10.31 8.50
CA GLU A 311 -8.91 8.87 8.49
C GLU A 311 -7.92 8.49 9.61
N ILE A 312 -6.95 9.35 9.91
CA ILE A 312 -6.00 9.17 11.01
C ILE A 312 -6.73 9.24 12.35
N ASP A 313 -7.61 10.22 12.55
CA ASP A 313 -8.38 10.37 13.78
C ASP A 313 -9.29 9.16 14.02
N ALA A 314 -10.00 8.70 12.99
CA ALA A 314 -10.82 7.51 13.06
C ALA A 314 -9.98 6.25 13.35
N ALA A 315 -8.83 6.11 12.70
CA ALA A 315 -7.90 5.01 12.95
C ALA A 315 -7.32 5.02 14.37
N ALA A 316 -6.95 6.20 14.89
CA ALA A 316 -6.46 6.38 16.24
C ALA A 316 -7.54 6.09 17.30
N ALA A 317 -8.81 6.38 17.01
CA ALA A 317 -9.92 6.02 17.88
C ALA A 317 -10.11 4.49 18.00
N VAL A 318 -9.83 3.75 16.92
CA VAL A 318 -9.94 2.28 16.88
C VAL A 318 -8.72 1.60 17.50
N TRP A 319 -7.50 2.01 17.10
CA TRP A 319 -6.25 1.33 17.48
C TRP A 319 -5.53 1.98 18.66
N GLY A 320 -6.06 3.09 19.18
CA GLY A 320 -5.47 3.87 20.25
C GLY A 320 -4.25 4.70 19.79
N ASN A 321 -3.77 5.54 20.71
CA ASN A 321 -2.54 6.34 20.53
C ASN A 321 -1.28 5.62 21.05
N GLY A 322 -1.42 4.45 21.67
CA GLY A 322 -0.30 3.61 22.12
C GLY A 322 0.38 2.88 20.95
N LEU A 323 1.46 2.13 21.19
CA LEU A 323 1.95 1.17 20.18
C LEU A 323 0.80 0.18 19.86
N LEU A 324 0.68 -0.27 18.61
CA LEU A 324 -0.37 -1.20 18.20
C LEU A 324 -0.47 -2.35 19.23
N PRO A 325 -1.65 -2.63 19.79
CA PRO A 325 -1.82 -3.82 20.61
C PRO A 325 -1.42 -5.03 19.77
N GLU A 326 -0.58 -5.89 20.34
CA GLU A 326 -0.21 -7.18 19.74
C GLU A 326 -1.45 -7.80 19.09
N LEU A 327 -1.39 -8.03 17.78
CA LEU A 327 -2.38 -8.81 17.05
C LEU A 327 -2.34 -10.21 17.65
N LYS A 328 -3.14 -10.43 18.70
CA LYS A 328 -3.39 -11.75 19.26
C LYS A 328 -3.94 -12.58 18.12
N SER A 329 -3.11 -13.49 17.61
CA SER A 329 -3.49 -14.52 16.66
C SER A 329 -4.74 -15.19 17.18
N SER A 330 -5.88 -14.90 16.55
CA SER A 330 -7.07 -15.72 16.76
C SER A 330 -6.80 -17.04 16.04
N ILE A 331 -6.84 -18.09 16.85
CA ILE A 331 -6.51 -19.50 16.57
C ILE A 331 -7.26 -20.02 15.34
#